data_AF-A0AAN8VMT7-F1
#
_entry.id   AF-A0AAN8VMT7-F1
#
_cell.length_a   1.000
_cell.length_b   1.000
_cell.length_c   1.000
_cell.angle_alpha   90.00
_cell.angle_beta   90.00
_cell.angle_gamma   90.00
#
_symmetry.space_group_name_H-M   'P 1'
#
loop_
_entity.id
_entity.type
_entity.pdbx_description
1 polymer ?
#
loop_
_entity_poly.entity_id
_entity_poly.type
_entity_poly.pdbx_seq_one_letter_code
_entity_poly.pdbx_strand_id
1 'polypeptide(L)'
;MPEPPRQRHWKMKIHLVSSSDSPEFSFLTQALTVSSLIGLDAEWKPTRTHQPSLPAVTLLQIACRLSDDDGDECPVFLIDLLSIPLSPIWEMLRDVFVSPNILKLGFRFKQDLVYLSSTFCSHGCDPGFDKVEPYLDIMSIYTFLQRKQTGRRTHKESKSLANICDELLGISLSKELQCSDWSCRPLTEEQKIYAAMDALCLLDICTIFEAKILKQDHFFHRVSELHPPHLDMGLKVILKMPEFSNNILKKSFCEASDMIRAVAASECLQVIHAMEPISRSSENNAGLMDVSLLKIIREYGERIILNESDRKPKSSRKKGKKKSSLEMPSKEKRVEILDYWRGPPPWDFSLGGDGFPRFLCDVMVEGLAKHLRCVGIDAAVPYSKKPDARQLIEQAHREKRVLLTRDAKLLRHDYVIKNQVYRVKSLLKNEQLLEVIETFELKISEDQLMSRCTKCNGRFIQKPLTTEEAVEAAKGFQIIPDCLFNKNLEFWQCMDCNQLYWEGTQYHNAVQKFIDVCKLNEQLSSNVSGHWNYGP
;
A
#
# COMPACT_ATOMS: atom_id res chain seq x y z
N MET A 1 -31.49 14.35 3.79
CA MET A 1 -30.31 13.51 4.05
C MET A 1 -30.05 12.70 2.80
N PRO A 2 -28.90 12.81 2.13
CA PRO A 2 -28.55 11.85 1.09
C PRO A 2 -28.38 10.47 1.76
N GLU A 3 -28.93 9.42 1.15
CA GLU A 3 -28.73 8.05 1.62
C GLU A 3 -27.23 7.73 1.71
N PRO A 4 -26.78 6.94 2.71
CA PRO A 4 -25.43 6.43 2.72
C PRO A 4 -25.17 5.64 1.42
N PRO A 5 -23.95 5.70 0.85
CA PRO A 5 -23.64 4.94 -0.35
C PRO A 5 -23.90 3.46 -0.09
N ARG A 6 -24.79 2.87 -0.90
CA ARG A 6 -25.09 1.44 -0.85
C ARG A 6 -23.77 0.68 -1.01
N GLN A 7 -23.37 -0.08 0.01
CA GLN A 7 -22.25 -1.01 -0.09
C GLN A 7 -22.53 -1.94 -1.28
N ARG A 8 -21.74 -1.82 -2.35
CA ARG A 8 -21.68 -2.82 -3.41
C ARG A 8 -21.30 -4.13 -2.73
N HIS A 9 -22.26 -5.04 -2.58
CA HIS A 9 -21.97 -6.41 -2.18
C HIS A 9 -21.38 -7.08 -3.41
N TRP A 10 -20.05 -7.25 -3.46
CA TRP A 10 -19.49 -8.14 -4.46
C TRP A 10 -19.96 -9.55 -4.13
N LYS A 11 -20.69 -10.13 -5.05
CA LYS A 11 -20.89 -11.57 -5.05
C LYS A 11 -19.63 -12.17 -5.67
N MET A 12 -18.67 -12.52 -4.83
CA MET A 12 -17.36 -13.03 -5.23
C MET A 12 -17.38 -14.55 -5.26
N LYS A 13 -16.96 -15.16 -6.38
CA LYS A 13 -16.71 -16.60 -6.46
C LYS A 13 -15.24 -16.86 -6.15
N ILE A 14 -14.98 -17.29 -4.93
CA ILE A 14 -13.64 -17.62 -4.44
C ILE A 14 -13.42 -19.13 -4.57
N HIS A 15 -12.35 -19.53 -5.26
CA HIS A 15 -11.96 -20.93 -5.47
C HIS A 15 -10.61 -21.18 -4.79
N LEU A 16 -10.59 -22.03 -3.76
CA LEU A 16 -9.35 -22.43 -3.09
C LEU A 16 -8.73 -23.62 -3.84
N VAL A 17 -7.52 -23.44 -4.35
CA VAL A 17 -6.79 -24.43 -5.14
C VAL A 17 -5.66 -25.01 -4.30
N SER A 18 -5.84 -26.22 -3.77
CA SER A 18 -4.90 -26.88 -2.85
C SER A 18 -4.33 -28.21 -3.34
N SER A 19 -4.78 -28.71 -4.50
CA SER A 19 -4.31 -29.94 -5.13
C SER A 19 -4.35 -29.82 -6.65
N SER A 20 -3.40 -30.45 -7.35
CA SER A 20 -3.36 -30.50 -8.82
C SER A 20 -4.43 -31.41 -9.43
N ASP A 21 -5.05 -32.27 -8.63
CA ASP A 21 -6.09 -33.20 -9.10
C ASP A 21 -7.51 -32.69 -8.78
N SER A 22 -7.62 -31.45 -8.28
CA SER A 22 -8.89 -30.90 -7.83
C SER A 22 -9.70 -30.27 -9.00
N PRO A 23 -11.04 -30.24 -8.90
CA PRO A 23 -11.86 -29.52 -9.88
C PRO A 23 -11.53 -28.03 -9.92
N GLU A 24 -11.12 -27.43 -8.80
CA GLU A 24 -10.68 -26.04 -8.73
C GLU A 24 -9.39 -25.80 -9.51
N PHE A 25 -8.43 -26.73 -9.50
CA PHE A 25 -7.22 -26.63 -10.33
C PHE A 25 -7.53 -26.78 -11.82
N SER A 26 -8.42 -27.70 -12.18
CA SER A 26 -8.90 -27.84 -13.55
C SER A 26 -9.60 -26.56 -14.01
N PHE A 27 -10.43 -25.96 -13.15
CA PHE A 27 -11.11 -24.71 -13.43
C PHE A 27 -10.13 -23.53 -13.55
N LEU A 28 -9.12 -23.45 -12.70
CA LEU A 28 -8.05 -22.45 -12.80
C LEU A 28 -7.35 -22.54 -14.17
N THR A 29 -6.96 -23.74 -14.59
CA THR A 29 -6.27 -23.97 -15.87
C THR A 29 -7.14 -23.57 -17.06
N GLN A 30 -8.42 -23.94 -17.02
CA GLN A 30 -9.39 -23.54 -18.04
C GLN A 30 -9.59 -22.01 -18.06
N ALA A 31 -9.80 -21.40 -16.90
CA ALA A 31 -10.02 -19.97 -16.76
C ALA A 31 -8.83 -19.18 -17.32
N LEU A 32 -7.59 -19.57 -17.00
CA LEU A 32 -6.38 -18.94 -17.53
C LEU A 32 -6.24 -19.07 -19.05
N THR A 33 -6.77 -20.14 -19.66
CA THR A 33 -6.74 -20.35 -21.11
C THR A 33 -7.68 -19.40 -21.86
N VAL A 34 -8.80 -19.02 -21.24
CA VAL A 34 -9.84 -18.17 -21.84
C VAL A 34 -9.83 -16.73 -21.30
N SER A 35 -8.92 -16.41 -20.39
CA SER A 35 -8.80 -15.06 -19.84
C SER A 35 -7.90 -14.18 -20.70
N SER A 36 -8.39 -12.99 -21.06
CA SER A 36 -7.56 -11.96 -21.71
C SER A 36 -6.92 -10.99 -20.71
N LEU A 37 -7.43 -10.96 -19.48
CA LEU A 37 -6.98 -10.08 -18.41
C LEU A 37 -7.00 -10.82 -17.07
N ILE A 38 -5.91 -10.72 -16.32
CA ILE A 38 -5.82 -11.25 -14.96
C ILE A 38 -5.28 -10.23 -13.95
N GLY A 39 -5.77 -10.29 -12.72
CA GLY A 39 -5.24 -9.56 -11.57
C GLY A 39 -4.40 -10.50 -10.71
N LEU A 40 -3.20 -10.06 -10.32
CA LEU A 40 -2.25 -10.83 -9.53
C LEU A 40 -1.92 -10.14 -8.21
N ASP A 41 -1.92 -10.92 -7.14
CA ASP A 41 -1.39 -10.53 -5.83
C ASP A 41 -0.76 -11.76 -5.14
N ALA A 42 -0.03 -11.57 -4.04
CA ALA A 42 0.55 -12.67 -3.27
C ALA A 42 0.62 -12.36 -1.76
N GLU A 43 0.45 -13.40 -0.93
CA GLU A 43 0.53 -13.27 0.53
C GLU A 43 1.55 -14.24 1.14
N TRP A 44 2.28 -13.75 2.15
CA TRP A 44 3.31 -14.49 2.87
C TRP A 44 3.29 -14.18 4.36
N LYS A 45 3.79 -15.13 5.16
CA LYS A 45 3.96 -14.91 6.60
C LYS A 45 4.99 -13.78 6.85
N PRO A 46 4.65 -12.74 7.63
CA PRO A 46 5.61 -11.70 7.98
C PRO A 46 6.79 -12.29 8.77
N THR A 47 8.01 -12.20 8.22
CA THR A 47 9.22 -12.69 8.88
C THR A 47 9.80 -11.62 9.81
N ARG A 48 9.94 -11.93 11.11
CA ARG A 48 10.49 -11.02 12.13
C ARG A 48 11.96 -11.29 12.47
N THR A 49 12.59 -12.30 11.86
CA THR A 49 13.96 -12.71 12.18
C THR A 49 15.02 -11.87 11.45
N HIS A 50 16.16 -11.60 12.11
CA HIS A 50 17.32 -10.87 11.54
C HIS A 50 18.10 -11.63 10.45
N GLN A 51 17.67 -12.84 10.08
CA GLN A 51 18.27 -13.63 9.00
C GLN A 51 17.88 -13.04 7.64
N PRO A 52 18.82 -12.82 6.70
CA PRO A 52 18.52 -12.30 5.37
C PRO A 52 17.98 -13.43 4.48
N SER A 53 16.75 -13.88 4.74
CA SER A 53 16.01 -14.79 3.85
C SER A 53 14.86 -14.04 3.20
N LEU A 54 14.60 -14.33 1.92
CA LEU A 54 13.37 -13.87 1.26
C LEU A 54 12.19 -14.64 1.88
N PRO A 55 11.07 -13.98 2.24
CA PRO A 55 9.89 -14.68 2.73
C PRO A 55 9.33 -15.60 1.64
N ALA A 56 8.87 -16.78 2.06
CA ALA A 56 8.19 -17.71 1.17
C ALA A 56 6.73 -17.28 0.98
N VAL A 57 6.27 -17.23 -0.27
CA VAL A 57 4.88 -16.98 -0.62
C VAL A 57 4.06 -18.20 -0.22
N THR A 58 3.00 -17.96 0.55
CA THR A 58 2.13 -19.02 1.08
C THR A 58 0.78 -19.09 0.36
N LEU A 59 0.37 -18.01 -0.29
CA LEU A 59 -0.87 -17.92 -1.04
C LEU A 59 -0.64 -17.01 -2.27
N LEU A 60 -1.09 -17.44 -3.44
CA LEU A 60 -1.08 -16.65 -4.67
C LEU A 60 -2.52 -16.40 -5.11
N GLN A 61 -2.86 -15.16 -5.43
CA GLN A 61 -4.20 -14.80 -5.87
C GLN A 61 -4.21 -14.50 -7.37
N ILE A 62 -5.18 -15.06 -8.07
CA ILE A 62 -5.41 -14.81 -9.50
C ILE A 62 -6.89 -14.51 -9.71
N ALA A 63 -7.22 -13.27 -10.04
CA ALA A 63 -8.56 -12.89 -10.50
C ALA A 63 -8.60 -12.93 -12.03
N CYS A 64 -9.61 -13.56 -12.61
CA CYS A 64 -9.69 -13.78 -14.06
C CYS A 64 -10.91 -13.07 -14.66
N ARG A 65 -10.71 -12.33 -15.78
CA ARG A 65 -11.80 -11.84 -16.63
C ARG A 65 -11.96 -12.79 -17.82
N LEU A 66 -13.03 -13.58 -17.81
CA LEU A 66 -13.35 -14.56 -18.86
C LEU A 66 -13.91 -13.88 -20.12
N SER A 67 -13.64 -14.43 -21.30
CA SER A 67 -14.04 -13.87 -22.60
C SER A 67 -15.52 -14.04 -22.95
N ASP A 68 -16.19 -15.08 -22.45
CA ASP A 68 -17.43 -15.60 -23.07
C ASP A 68 -18.58 -15.95 -22.10
N ASP A 69 -18.68 -15.36 -20.91
CA ASP A 69 -19.79 -15.68 -20.00
C ASP A 69 -20.72 -14.49 -19.71
N ASP A 70 -22.02 -14.75 -19.85
CA ASP A 70 -23.18 -13.85 -19.63
C ASP A 70 -23.41 -13.57 -18.11
N GLY A 71 -22.40 -13.87 -17.27
CA GLY A 71 -22.42 -13.77 -15.82
C GLY A 71 -21.46 -12.69 -15.31
N ASP A 72 -22.00 -11.71 -14.58
CA ASP A 72 -21.30 -10.56 -13.97
C ASP A 72 -20.17 -10.90 -12.96
N GLU A 73 -19.79 -12.17 -12.77
CA GLU A 73 -18.91 -12.61 -11.68
C GLU A 73 -17.54 -13.12 -12.19
N CYS A 74 -16.48 -12.35 -11.95
CA CYS A 74 -15.09 -12.77 -12.22
C CYS A 74 -14.63 -13.80 -11.16
N PRO A 75 -14.20 -15.02 -11.55
CA PRO A 75 -13.67 -15.99 -10.59
C PRO A 75 -12.32 -15.52 -10.02
N VAL A 76 -12.14 -15.76 -8.72
CA VAL A 76 -10.88 -15.50 -8.02
C VAL A 76 -10.34 -16.79 -7.44
N PHE A 77 -9.12 -17.14 -7.83
CA PHE A 77 -8.44 -18.34 -7.39
C PHE A 77 -7.43 -18.00 -6.31
N LEU A 78 -7.53 -18.69 -5.17
CA LEU A 78 -6.57 -18.65 -4.07
C LEU A 78 -5.74 -19.93 -4.13
N ILE A 79 -4.52 -19.83 -4.63
CA ILE A 79 -3.65 -20.99 -4.83
C ILE A 79 -2.82 -21.19 -3.56
N ASP A 80 -3.11 -22.26 -2.82
CA ASP A 80 -2.44 -22.62 -1.58
C ASP A 80 -1.08 -23.29 -1.87
N LEU A 81 -0.03 -22.48 -1.95
CA LEU A 81 1.34 -22.92 -2.23
C LEU A 81 1.95 -23.77 -1.11
N LEU A 82 1.31 -23.88 0.06
CA LEU A 82 1.75 -24.80 1.11
C LEU A 82 1.20 -26.22 0.91
N SER A 83 0.06 -26.36 0.23
CA SER A 83 -0.65 -27.63 0.07
C SER A 83 -0.45 -28.24 -1.32
N ILE A 84 -0.43 -27.41 -2.37
CA ILE A 84 -0.38 -27.90 -3.75
C ILE A 84 1.05 -28.27 -4.17
N PRO A 85 1.25 -29.36 -4.96
CA PRO A 85 2.54 -29.60 -5.60
C PRO A 85 2.96 -28.40 -6.45
N LEU A 86 4.19 -27.91 -6.27
CA LEU A 86 4.62 -26.66 -6.90
C LEU A 86 5.01 -26.82 -8.38
N SER A 87 5.42 -28.01 -8.83
CA SER A 87 5.85 -28.22 -10.23
C SER A 87 4.76 -27.88 -11.25
N PRO A 88 3.51 -28.40 -11.14
CA PRO A 88 2.45 -28.06 -12.08
C PRO A 88 2.09 -26.56 -12.07
N ILE A 89 2.10 -25.92 -10.89
CA ILE A 89 1.84 -24.48 -10.77
C ILE A 89 2.96 -23.67 -11.41
N TRP A 90 4.22 -24.09 -11.21
CA TRP A 90 5.37 -23.42 -11.79
C TRP A 90 5.32 -23.41 -13.31
N GLU A 91 5.05 -24.56 -13.95
CA GLU A 91 4.94 -24.67 -15.40
C GLU A 91 3.83 -23.78 -15.95
N MET A 92 2.65 -23.84 -15.35
CA MET A 92 1.49 -23.03 -15.71
C MET A 92 1.80 -21.53 -15.59
N LEU A 93 2.34 -21.07 -14.45
CA LEU A 93 2.63 -19.66 -14.22
C LEU A 93 3.73 -19.13 -15.13
N ARG A 94 4.73 -19.97 -15.45
CA ARG A 94 5.83 -19.61 -16.36
C ARG A 94 5.27 -19.20 -17.71
N ASP A 95 4.31 -19.95 -18.22
CA ASP A 95 3.71 -19.71 -19.53
C ASP A 95 2.72 -18.53 -19.48
N VAL A 96 1.92 -18.41 -18.40
CA VAL A 96 0.99 -17.29 -18.19
C VAL A 96 1.71 -15.93 -18.10
N PHE A 97 2.82 -15.87 -17.36
CA PHE A 97 3.56 -14.61 -17.14
C PHE A 97 4.13 -13.99 -18.41
N VAL A 98 4.46 -14.80 -19.42
CA VAL A 98 4.97 -14.32 -20.71
C VAL A 98 3.96 -14.42 -21.85
N SER A 99 2.75 -14.95 -21.58
CA SER A 99 1.71 -15.07 -22.59
C SER A 99 1.31 -13.70 -23.14
N PRO A 100 1.45 -13.46 -24.46
CA PRO A 100 1.07 -12.20 -25.09
C PRO A 100 -0.45 -12.00 -25.13
N ASN A 101 -1.22 -13.07 -24.93
CA ASN A 101 -2.68 -13.10 -24.98
C ASN A 101 -3.34 -12.82 -23.63
N ILE A 102 -2.54 -12.64 -22.57
CA ILE A 102 -3.03 -12.33 -21.22
C ILE A 102 -2.35 -11.06 -20.73
N LEU A 103 -3.13 -10.01 -20.47
CA LEU A 103 -2.65 -8.81 -19.76
C LEU A 103 -2.63 -9.09 -18.26
N LYS A 104 -1.45 -8.92 -17.65
CA LYS A 104 -1.27 -9.08 -16.21
C LYS A 104 -1.38 -7.73 -15.50
N LEU A 105 -2.29 -7.62 -14.54
CA LEU A 105 -2.39 -6.47 -13.64
C LEU A 105 -1.75 -6.80 -12.31
N GLY A 106 -1.13 -5.79 -11.70
CA GLY A 106 -0.62 -5.89 -10.34
C GLY A 106 -0.44 -4.50 -9.72
N PHE A 107 -0.22 -4.47 -8.41
CA PHE A 107 0.11 -3.25 -7.68
C PHE A 107 1.52 -3.38 -7.09
N ARG A 108 2.53 -2.80 -7.77
CA ARG A 108 3.96 -2.94 -7.39
C ARG A 108 4.45 -4.39 -7.34
N PHE A 109 3.88 -5.23 -8.21
CA PHE A 109 4.02 -6.69 -8.23
C PHE A 109 5.47 -7.22 -8.39
N LYS A 110 6.44 -6.36 -8.74
CA LYS A 110 7.85 -6.79 -8.84
C LYS A 110 8.36 -7.41 -7.54
N GLN A 111 7.94 -6.91 -6.38
CA GLN A 111 8.40 -7.46 -5.10
C GLN A 111 7.83 -8.85 -4.83
N ASP A 112 6.54 -9.01 -5.13
CA ASP A 112 5.78 -10.25 -5.04
C ASP A 112 6.39 -11.32 -5.96
N LEU A 113 6.71 -10.94 -7.20
CA LEU A 113 7.38 -11.79 -8.18
C LEU A 113 8.75 -12.30 -7.71
N VAL A 114 9.53 -11.45 -7.01
CA VAL A 114 10.82 -11.87 -6.42
C VAL A 114 10.62 -12.94 -5.36
N TYR A 115 9.64 -12.77 -4.46
CA TYR A 115 9.36 -13.74 -3.42
C TYR A 115 8.76 -15.02 -4.00
N LEU A 116 7.89 -14.90 -5.00
CA LEU A 116 7.31 -16.02 -5.72
C LEU A 116 8.40 -16.85 -6.41
N SER A 117 9.24 -16.21 -7.24
CA SER A 117 10.38 -16.87 -7.91
C SER A 117 11.29 -17.57 -6.91
N SER A 118 11.64 -16.90 -5.80
CA SER A 118 12.42 -17.51 -4.72
C SER A 118 11.74 -18.71 -4.07
N THR A 119 10.42 -18.68 -3.90
CA THR A 119 9.63 -19.76 -3.28
C THR A 119 9.67 -21.01 -4.15
N PHE A 120 9.44 -20.89 -5.45
CA PHE A 120 9.49 -22.05 -6.35
C PHE A 120 10.92 -22.61 -6.46
N CYS A 121 11.92 -21.74 -6.60
CA CYS A 121 13.32 -22.17 -6.66
C CYS A 121 13.76 -22.92 -5.39
N SER A 122 13.35 -22.46 -4.20
CA SER A 122 13.71 -23.12 -2.94
C SER A 122 13.06 -24.48 -2.74
N HIS A 123 12.01 -24.80 -3.50
CA HIS A 123 11.30 -26.08 -3.48
C HIS A 123 11.65 -26.98 -4.66
N GLY A 124 12.75 -26.70 -5.36
CA GLY A 124 13.31 -27.58 -6.39
C GLY A 124 12.75 -27.37 -7.81
N CYS A 125 11.92 -26.35 -8.04
CA CYS A 125 11.56 -25.94 -9.39
C CYS A 125 12.73 -25.20 -10.06
N ASP A 126 12.77 -25.25 -11.39
CA ASP A 126 13.79 -24.53 -12.16
C ASP A 126 13.70 -23.01 -11.95
N PRO A 127 14.82 -22.28 -12.10
CA PRO A 127 14.80 -20.82 -12.11
C PRO A 127 13.81 -20.29 -13.16
N GLY A 128 12.98 -19.33 -12.78
CA GLY A 128 11.93 -18.82 -13.66
C GLY A 128 11.33 -17.51 -13.19
N PHE A 129 10.30 -17.09 -13.93
CA PHE A 129 9.58 -15.83 -13.74
C PHE A 129 10.46 -14.58 -13.91
N ASP A 130 11.47 -14.67 -14.79
CA ASP A 130 12.37 -13.56 -15.11
C ASP A 130 11.68 -12.39 -15.80
N LYS A 131 10.52 -12.66 -16.40
CA LYS A 131 9.79 -11.71 -17.21
C LYS A 131 8.29 -11.86 -16.97
N VAL A 132 7.61 -10.73 -16.81
CA VAL A 132 6.14 -10.65 -16.88
C VAL A 132 5.79 -9.60 -17.93
N GLU A 133 5.18 -10.05 -19.03
CA GLU A 133 4.69 -9.17 -20.10
C GLU A 133 3.55 -9.85 -20.90
N PRO A 134 2.58 -9.08 -21.41
CA PRO A 134 2.33 -7.67 -21.12
C PRO A 134 1.84 -7.48 -19.67
N TYR A 135 2.34 -6.45 -19.00
CA TYR A 135 2.00 -6.12 -17.61
C TYR A 135 1.51 -4.66 -17.52
N LEU A 136 0.66 -4.35 -16.54
CA LEU A 136 0.25 -2.99 -16.25
C LEU A 136 0.13 -2.76 -14.74
N ASP A 137 0.86 -1.76 -14.24
CA ASP A 137 0.82 -1.41 -12.82
C ASP A 137 -0.39 -0.51 -12.51
N ILE A 138 -1.16 -0.84 -11.48
CA ILE A 138 -2.30 -0.03 -11.02
C ILE A 138 -1.88 1.41 -10.67
N MET A 139 -0.66 1.63 -10.15
CA MET A 139 -0.16 2.97 -9.88
C MET A 139 0.05 3.77 -11.17
N SER A 140 0.44 3.12 -12.27
CA SER A 140 0.57 3.75 -13.60
C SER A 140 -0.80 4.15 -14.14
N ILE A 141 -1.79 3.25 -14.05
CA ILE A 141 -3.21 3.54 -14.39
C ILE A 141 -3.71 4.75 -13.59
N TYR A 142 -3.57 4.70 -12.27
CA TYR A 142 -4.03 5.75 -11.38
C TYR A 142 -3.38 7.11 -11.71
N THR A 143 -2.06 7.12 -11.92
CA THR A 143 -1.31 8.34 -12.29
C THR A 143 -1.84 8.93 -13.59
N PHE A 144 -2.18 8.10 -14.58
CA PHE A 144 -2.80 8.57 -15.82
C PHE A 144 -4.18 9.17 -15.58
N LEU A 145 -5.04 8.47 -14.84
CA LEU A 145 -6.41 8.91 -14.57
C LEU A 145 -6.47 10.27 -13.85
N GLN A 146 -5.52 10.53 -12.95
CA GLN A 146 -5.40 11.75 -12.16
C GLN A 146 -4.87 12.95 -12.95
N ARG A 147 -3.85 12.74 -13.81
CA ARG A 147 -3.32 13.82 -14.68
C ARG A 147 -4.41 14.46 -15.52
N LYS A 148 -5.37 13.65 -15.99
CA LYS A 148 -6.51 14.15 -16.80
C LYS A 148 -7.59 14.86 -16.00
N GLN A 149 -7.79 14.51 -14.73
CA GLN A 149 -8.83 15.18 -13.91
C GLN A 149 -8.40 16.57 -13.45
N THR A 150 -7.12 16.77 -13.12
CA THR A 150 -6.68 17.99 -12.43
C THR A 150 -5.90 18.97 -13.30
N GLY A 151 -5.48 18.58 -14.52
CA GLY A 151 -4.71 19.43 -15.45
C GLY A 151 -3.37 19.93 -14.91
N ARG A 152 -2.97 19.54 -13.70
CA ARG A 152 -1.76 19.95 -13.00
C ARG A 152 -0.88 18.74 -12.75
N ARG A 153 0.45 18.94 -12.81
CA ARG A 153 1.42 17.94 -12.32
C ARG A 153 1.24 17.80 -10.81
N THR A 154 0.51 16.78 -10.39
CA THR A 154 0.44 16.38 -8.98
C THR A 154 1.82 15.92 -8.51
N HIS A 155 2.20 16.29 -7.29
CA HIS A 155 3.44 15.84 -6.67
C HIS A 155 3.42 14.31 -6.61
N LYS A 156 4.57 13.66 -6.84
CA LYS A 156 4.71 12.20 -6.96
C LYS A 156 4.56 11.52 -5.59
N GLU A 157 3.40 11.66 -4.96
CA GLU A 157 3.04 10.94 -3.75
C GLU A 157 2.54 9.54 -4.15
N SER A 158 3.18 8.52 -3.58
CA SER A 158 2.84 7.14 -3.85
C SER A 158 1.63 6.76 -3.00
N LYS A 159 0.46 6.51 -3.61
CA LYS A 159 -0.74 6.06 -2.89
C LYS A 159 -0.71 4.55 -2.68
N SER A 160 -1.37 4.06 -1.62
CA SER A 160 -1.62 2.62 -1.42
C SER A 160 -2.83 2.15 -2.22
N LEU A 161 -2.90 0.86 -2.53
CA LEU A 161 -4.04 0.24 -3.24
C LEU A 161 -5.39 0.62 -2.61
N ALA A 162 -5.53 0.48 -1.28
CA ALA A 162 -6.74 0.87 -0.56
C ALA A 162 -7.20 2.33 -0.84
N ASN A 163 -6.27 3.28 -0.97
CA ASN A 163 -6.61 4.67 -1.27
C ASN A 163 -6.98 4.86 -2.74
N ILE A 164 -6.35 4.10 -3.65
CA ILE A 164 -6.70 4.10 -5.07
C ILE A 164 -8.12 3.54 -5.26
N CYS A 165 -8.43 2.44 -4.57
CA CYS A 165 -9.75 1.82 -4.54
C CYS A 165 -10.81 2.76 -3.96
N ASP A 166 -10.53 3.43 -2.85
CA ASP A 166 -11.45 4.43 -2.27
C ASP A 166 -11.76 5.55 -3.27
N GLU A 167 -10.73 6.09 -3.93
CA GLU A 167 -10.89 7.21 -4.86
C GLU A 167 -11.52 6.83 -6.21
N LEU A 168 -11.21 5.65 -6.75
CA LEU A 168 -11.69 5.24 -8.08
C LEU A 168 -12.97 4.40 -8.03
N LEU A 169 -13.10 3.54 -7.03
CA LEU A 169 -14.20 2.57 -6.90
C LEU A 169 -15.19 2.97 -5.79
N GLY A 170 -14.84 3.92 -4.91
CA GLY A 170 -15.66 4.29 -3.75
C GLY A 170 -15.66 3.21 -2.66
N ILE A 171 -14.62 2.37 -2.61
CA ILE A 171 -14.55 1.20 -1.73
C ILE A 171 -13.38 1.33 -0.77
N SER A 172 -13.60 0.98 0.50
CA SER A 172 -12.53 0.93 1.49
C SER A 172 -12.01 -0.50 1.62
N LEU A 173 -10.82 -0.78 1.09
CA LEU A 173 -10.14 -2.06 1.36
C LEU A 173 -9.63 -2.07 2.81
N SER A 174 -9.97 -3.12 3.55
CA SER A 174 -9.43 -3.35 4.90
C SER A 174 -7.91 -3.55 4.81
N LYS A 175 -7.18 -3.13 5.85
CA LYS A 175 -5.73 -3.40 6.00
C LYS A 175 -5.45 -4.33 7.17
N GLU A 176 -6.49 -4.91 7.76
CA GLU A 176 -6.40 -5.63 9.04
C GLU A 176 -5.67 -6.97 8.92
N LEU A 177 -5.78 -7.64 7.77
CA LEU A 177 -5.18 -8.95 7.55
C LEU A 177 -3.85 -8.92 6.78
N GLN A 178 -3.37 -7.72 6.40
CA GLN A 178 -2.09 -7.53 5.72
C GLN A 178 -0.90 -8.14 6.48
N CYS A 179 -0.98 -8.19 7.81
CA CYS A 179 0.05 -8.77 8.69
C CYS A 179 -0.43 -10.04 9.39
N SER A 180 -1.44 -10.72 8.84
CA SER A 180 -1.93 -11.99 9.39
C SER A 180 -0.90 -13.12 9.20
N ASP A 181 -1.05 -14.22 9.95
CA ASP A 181 -0.25 -15.41 9.71
C ASP A 181 -0.83 -16.20 8.53
N TRP A 182 -0.37 -15.87 7.33
CA TRP A 182 -0.78 -16.53 6.08
C TRP A 182 -0.30 -17.97 5.94
N SER A 183 0.51 -18.48 6.89
CA SER A 183 0.87 -19.90 6.95
C SER A 183 -0.15 -20.77 7.69
N CYS A 184 -1.07 -20.17 8.45
CA CYS A 184 -2.10 -20.92 9.18
C CYS A 184 -3.04 -21.65 8.20
N ARG A 185 -3.37 -22.90 8.53
CA ARG A 185 -4.36 -23.72 7.81
C ARG A 185 -5.38 -24.31 8.80
N PRO A 186 -6.68 -24.35 8.45
CA PRO A 186 -7.28 -23.77 7.25
C PRO A 186 -7.24 -22.23 7.27
N LEU A 187 -7.25 -21.59 6.08
CA LEU A 187 -7.43 -20.15 5.98
C LEU A 187 -8.83 -19.77 6.49
N THR A 188 -8.94 -18.68 7.26
CA THR A 188 -10.25 -18.18 7.69
C THR A 188 -11.03 -17.57 6.52
N GLU A 189 -12.35 -17.48 6.63
CA GLU A 189 -13.16 -16.84 5.59
C GLU A 189 -12.78 -15.38 5.37
N GLU A 190 -12.41 -14.66 6.44
CA GLU A 190 -11.94 -13.27 6.33
C GLU A 190 -10.61 -13.18 5.57
N GLN A 191 -9.68 -14.12 5.79
CA GLN A 191 -8.43 -14.19 5.02
C GLN A 191 -8.69 -14.46 3.54
N LYS A 192 -9.62 -15.37 3.22
CA LYS A 192 -10.00 -15.66 1.83
C LYS A 192 -10.61 -14.44 1.15
N ILE A 193 -11.55 -13.77 1.81
CA ILE A 193 -12.21 -12.56 1.28
C ILE A 193 -11.19 -11.45 1.07
N TYR A 194 -10.33 -11.19 2.07
CA TYR A 194 -9.28 -10.18 1.98
C TYR A 194 -8.37 -10.43 0.78
N ALA A 195 -7.81 -11.64 0.68
CA ALA A 195 -6.92 -12.02 -0.41
C ALA A 195 -7.61 -11.89 -1.78
N ALA A 196 -8.86 -12.34 -1.88
CA ALA A 196 -9.61 -12.27 -3.13
C ALA A 196 -9.89 -10.82 -3.55
N MET A 197 -10.16 -9.92 -2.61
CA MET A 197 -10.41 -8.49 -2.88
C MET A 197 -9.18 -7.78 -3.42
N ASP A 198 -7.97 -8.07 -2.91
CA ASP A 198 -6.74 -7.42 -3.35
C ASP A 198 -6.41 -7.74 -4.82
N ALA A 199 -6.76 -8.93 -5.32
CA ALA A 199 -6.66 -9.27 -6.75
C ALA A 199 -7.86 -8.80 -7.59
N LEU A 200 -9.10 -8.94 -7.10
CA LEU A 200 -10.30 -8.59 -7.88
C LEU A 200 -10.39 -7.08 -8.16
N CYS A 201 -10.04 -6.24 -7.19
CA CYS A 201 -10.13 -4.79 -7.35
C CYS A 201 -9.24 -4.25 -8.48
N LEU A 202 -8.19 -5.00 -8.86
CA LEU A 202 -7.32 -4.66 -9.99
C LEU A 202 -8.10 -4.71 -11.32
N LEU A 203 -8.94 -5.73 -11.50
CA LEU A 203 -9.81 -5.87 -12.67
C LEU A 203 -10.82 -4.71 -12.74
N ASP A 204 -11.44 -4.35 -11.61
CA ASP A 204 -12.41 -3.25 -11.52
C ASP A 204 -11.77 -1.89 -11.86
N ILE A 205 -10.55 -1.64 -11.39
CA ILE A 205 -9.78 -0.44 -11.74
C ILE A 205 -9.48 -0.41 -13.24
N CYS A 206 -9.12 -1.55 -13.84
CA CYS A 206 -8.87 -1.64 -15.27
C CYS A 206 -10.14 -1.38 -16.09
N THR A 207 -11.30 -1.86 -15.65
CA THR A 207 -12.60 -1.56 -16.28
C THR A 207 -12.86 -0.05 -16.33
N ILE A 208 -12.58 0.69 -15.24
CA ILE A 208 -12.68 2.17 -15.24
C ILE A 208 -11.70 2.80 -16.22
N PHE A 209 -10.49 2.26 -16.30
CA PHE A 209 -9.46 2.75 -17.19
C PHE A 209 -9.83 2.55 -18.67
N GLU A 210 -10.27 1.36 -19.05
CA GLU A 210 -10.79 1.00 -20.37
C GLU A 210 -11.92 1.95 -20.78
N ALA A 211 -12.95 2.09 -19.93
CA ALA A 211 -14.08 2.98 -20.21
C ALA A 211 -13.64 4.44 -20.42
N LYS A 212 -12.58 4.89 -19.75
CA LYS A 212 -12.04 6.24 -19.90
C LYS A 212 -11.16 6.41 -21.14
N ILE A 213 -10.53 5.35 -21.64
CA ILE A 213 -9.81 5.36 -22.92
C ILE A 213 -10.81 5.35 -24.08
N LEU A 214 -11.80 4.45 -24.05
CA LEU A 214 -12.83 4.34 -25.11
C LEU A 214 -13.62 5.65 -25.30
N LYS A 215 -13.97 6.34 -24.20
CA LYS A 215 -14.62 7.67 -24.28
C LYS A 215 -13.75 8.73 -24.97
N GLN A 216 -12.43 8.62 -24.90
CA GLN A 216 -11.53 9.58 -25.56
C GLN A 216 -11.48 9.34 -27.06
N ASP A 217 -11.46 8.08 -27.48
CA ASP A 217 -11.45 7.75 -28.91
C ASP A 217 -12.70 8.21 -29.62
N HIS A 218 -13.88 8.08 -28.99
CA HIS A 218 -15.11 8.67 -29.52
C HIS A 218 -15.07 10.20 -29.61
N PHE A 219 -14.32 10.87 -28.73
CA PHE A 219 -14.12 12.33 -28.79
C PHE A 219 -13.17 12.71 -29.93
N PHE A 220 -12.08 11.96 -30.14
CA PHE A 220 -11.14 12.20 -31.24
C PHE A 220 -11.71 11.83 -32.62
N HIS A 221 -12.53 10.77 -32.73
CA HIS A 221 -13.23 10.42 -33.97
C HIS A 221 -14.31 11.44 -34.34
N ARG A 222 -15.10 11.97 -33.38
CA ARG A 222 -16.04 13.08 -33.67
C ARG A 222 -15.36 14.37 -34.08
N VAL A 223 -14.17 14.66 -33.55
CA VAL A 223 -13.38 15.86 -33.95
C VAL A 223 -12.71 15.66 -35.31
N SER A 224 -12.47 14.42 -35.73
CA SER A 224 -11.87 14.11 -37.04
C SER A 224 -12.88 14.02 -38.18
N GLU A 225 -14.17 13.77 -37.90
CA GLU A 225 -15.25 13.70 -38.92
C GLU A 225 -15.97 15.04 -39.18
N LEU A 226 -15.64 16.09 -38.43
CA LEU A 226 -16.19 17.43 -38.65
C LEU A 226 -15.06 18.44 -38.85
N HIS A 227 -14.39 18.38 -40.01
CA HIS A 227 -13.88 19.56 -40.74
C HIS A 227 -13.24 19.19 -42.08
N PRO A 228 -13.73 19.70 -43.23
CA PRO A 228 -12.86 20.14 -44.32
C PRO A 228 -12.19 21.48 -43.94
N PRO A 229 -11.04 21.84 -44.55
CA PRO A 229 -10.15 22.85 -44.03
C PRO A 229 -10.67 24.26 -44.33
N HIS A 230 -10.78 25.11 -43.32
CA HIS A 230 -10.22 26.48 -43.28
C HIS A 230 -10.81 27.33 -42.14
N LEU A 231 -9.95 28.22 -41.63
CA LEU A 231 -10.22 29.48 -40.90
C LEU A 231 -10.43 29.42 -39.38
N ASP A 232 -9.30 29.69 -38.72
CA ASP A 232 -9.04 30.47 -37.50
C ASP A 232 -10.22 31.28 -36.90
N MET A 233 -10.48 31.10 -35.59
CA MET A 233 -10.75 32.16 -34.60
C MET A 233 -11.17 31.59 -33.23
N GLY A 234 -10.28 31.77 -32.24
CA GLY A 234 -10.58 32.46 -30.98
C GLY A 234 -11.53 31.83 -29.94
N LEU A 235 -10.95 31.46 -28.79
CA LEU A 235 -11.60 31.35 -27.48
C LEU A 235 -12.39 32.61 -27.12
N LYS A 236 -13.71 32.59 -27.36
CA LYS A 236 -14.77 33.38 -26.68
C LYS A 236 -16.10 32.85 -27.20
N VAL A 237 -17.14 32.83 -26.35
CA VAL A 237 -18.52 32.36 -26.64
C VAL A 237 -18.60 30.82 -26.45
N ILE A 238 -19.13 30.22 -25.38
CA ILE A 238 -20.36 30.51 -24.61
C ILE A 238 -20.21 29.97 -23.17
N LEU A 239 -20.07 30.87 -22.20
CA LEU A 239 -20.73 30.73 -20.89
C LEU A 239 -22.04 31.51 -20.99
N LYS A 240 -23.20 30.85 -20.81
CA LYS A 240 -24.47 31.43 -20.31
C LYS A 240 -25.50 30.30 -20.05
N MET A 241 -25.84 30.12 -18.77
CA MET A 241 -26.87 29.24 -18.15
C MET A 241 -28.31 29.77 -18.46
N PRO A 242 -29.48 29.14 -18.11
CA PRO A 242 -29.77 28.13 -17.07
C PRO A 242 -30.85 27.04 -17.39
N GLU A 243 -31.26 26.31 -16.35
CA GLU A 243 -32.09 25.09 -16.25
C GLU A 243 -33.42 25.01 -17.04
N PHE A 244 -33.81 23.79 -17.47
CA PHE A 244 -35.18 23.26 -17.36
C PHE A 244 -35.25 21.72 -17.58
N SER A 245 -35.68 21.02 -16.53
CA SER A 245 -36.55 19.81 -16.48
C SER A 245 -36.22 18.52 -17.26
N ASN A 246 -35.88 17.50 -16.44
CA ASN A 246 -36.04 16.06 -16.67
C ASN A 246 -37.46 15.67 -17.09
N ASN A 247 -37.58 14.92 -18.20
CA ASN A 247 -38.44 13.72 -18.39
C ASN A 247 -38.66 13.34 -19.86
N ILE A 248 -38.22 14.17 -20.82
CA ILE A 248 -38.31 13.84 -22.25
C ILE A 248 -37.03 13.17 -22.79
N LEU A 249 -35.87 13.44 -22.18
CA LEU A 249 -34.58 12.85 -22.56
C LEU A 249 -34.43 11.36 -22.21
N LYS A 250 -35.30 10.79 -21.36
CA LYS A 250 -35.22 9.35 -21.03
C LYS A 250 -35.85 8.47 -22.11
N LYS A 251 -36.74 9.00 -22.95
CA LYS A 251 -37.43 8.20 -23.97
C LYS A 251 -36.71 8.20 -25.32
N SER A 252 -36.04 9.31 -25.69
CA SER A 252 -35.24 9.33 -26.93
C SER A 252 -33.84 8.73 -26.80
N PHE A 253 -33.36 8.43 -25.58
CA PHE A 253 -32.03 7.85 -25.35
C PHE A 253 -32.03 6.31 -25.42
N CYS A 254 -33.16 5.66 -25.12
CA CYS A 254 -33.29 4.22 -25.29
C CYS A 254 -33.38 3.85 -26.78
N GLU A 255 -34.13 4.61 -27.59
CA GLU A 255 -34.23 4.35 -29.03
C GLU A 255 -32.92 4.60 -29.77
N ALA A 256 -32.11 5.59 -29.35
CA ALA A 256 -30.79 5.83 -29.94
C ALA A 256 -29.75 4.75 -29.55
N SER A 257 -29.83 4.19 -28.34
CA SER A 257 -28.96 3.09 -27.91
C SER A 257 -29.25 1.80 -28.68
N ASP A 258 -30.51 1.54 -29.02
CA ASP A 258 -30.91 0.36 -29.78
C ASP A 258 -30.64 0.52 -31.28
N MET A 259 -30.69 1.75 -31.82
CA MET A 259 -30.21 2.04 -33.19
C MET A 259 -28.69 1.88 -33.33
N ILE A 260 -27.89 2.31 -32.34
CA ILE A 260 -26.43 2.16 -32.39
C ILE A 260 -26.02 0.67 -32.29
N ARG A 261 -26.74 -0.14 -31.50
CA ARG A 261 -26.50 -1.59 -31.41
C ARG A 261 -26.85 -2.31 -32.73
N ALA A 262 -27.86 -1.83 -33.46
CA ALA A 262 -28.23 -2.37 -34.77
C ALA A 262 -27.29 -1.91 -35.91
N VAL A 263 -26.76 -0.70 -35.87
CA VAL A 263 -25.83 -0.17 -36.89
C VAL A 263 -24.42 -0.76 -36.73
N ALA A 264 -23.93 -0.94 -35.50
CA ALA A 264 -22.64 -1.59 -35.23
C ALA A 264 -22.61 -3.07 -35.64
N ALA A 265 -23.77 -3.75 -35.63
CA ALA A 265 -23.90 -5.13 -36.11
C ALA A 265 -23.95 -5.24 -37.65
N SER A 266 -24.29 -4.16 -38.37
CA SER A 266 -24.45 -4.17 -39.83
C SER A 266 -23.18 -3.74 -40.59
N GLU A 267 -22.39 -2.81 -40.02
CA GLU A 267 -21.22 -2.25 -40.72
C GLU A 267 -19.94 -3.08 -40.58
N CYS A 268 -19.89 -4.05 -39.66
CA CYS A 268 -18.72 -4.94 -39.52
C CYS A 268 -18.74 -6.13 -40.50
N LEU A 269 -19.87 -6.39 -41.17
CA LEU A 269 -20.03 -7.53 -42.09
C LEU A 269 -19.67 -7.22 -43.56
N GLN A 270 -19.25 -6.00 -43.90
CA GLN A 270 -18.95 -5.62 -45.30
C GLN A 270 -17.47 -5.61 -45.68
N VAL A 271 -16.54 -5.93 -44.76
CA VAL A 271 -15.08 -5.91 -45.06
C VAL A 271 -14.48 -7.33 -45.21
N ILE A 272 -15.27 -8.40 -45.16
CA ILE A 272 -14.80 -9.79 -45.35
C ILE A 272 -15.44 -10.46 -46.58
N HIS A 273 -15.53 -9.74 -47.70
CA HIS A 273 -15.88 -10.34 -48.99
C HIS A 273 -14.83 -10.02 -50.06
N ALA A 274 -13.65 -10.60 -49.92
CA ALA A 274 -12.74 -10.85 -51.04
C ALA A 274 -11.68 -11.89 -50.64
N MET A 275 -12.05 -13.17 -50.60
CA MET A 275 -11.23 -14.31 -51.05
C MET A 275 -12.00 -15.63 -50.84
N GLU A 276 -12.09 -16.41 -51.91
CA GLU A 276 -12.81 -17.69 -52.03
C GLU A 276 -12.14 -18.86 -51.27
N PRO A 277 -12.85 -20.00 -51.05
CA PRO A 277 -12.65 -20.87 -49.90
C PRO A 277 -11.69 -22.03 -50.19
N ILE A 278 -10.84 -22.36 -49.21
CA ILE A 278 -10.16 -23.66 -49.15
C ILE A 278 -10.48 -24.32 -47.79
N SER A 279 -11.29 -25.36 -47.90
CA SER A 279 -11.48 -26.54 -47.04
C SER A 279 -11.10 -26.48 -45.55
N ARG A 280 -12.15 -26.62 -44.72
CA ARG A 280 -12.21 -27.12 -43.35
C ARG A 280 -11.00 -27.94 -42.87
N SER A 281 -10.27 -27.41 -41.90
CA SER A 281 -9.67 -28.19 -40.82
C SER A 281 -9.82 -27.42 -39.50
N SER A 282 -10.22 -28.16 -38.47
CA SER A 282 -10.41 -27.71 -37.09
C SER A 282 -9.20 -26.97 -36.54
N GLU A 283 -9.34 -25.68 -36.23
CA GLU A 283 -8.39 -24.95 -35.40
C GLU A 283 -9.12 -24.31 -34.21
N ASN A 284 -8.55 -24.54 -33.04
CA ASN A 284 -9.04 -24.14 -31.73
C ASN A 284 -9.15 -22.60 -31.64
N ASN A 285 -10.34 -22.09 -31.38
CA ASN A 285 -10.55 -20.70 -30.97
C ASN A 285 -9.97 -20.49 -29.57
N ALA A 286 -8.68 -20.22 -29.48
CA ALA A 286 -8.11 -19.54 -28.32
C ALA A 286 -8.67 -18.11 -28.31
N GLY A 287 -9.32 -17.72 -27.21
CA GLY A 287 -10.00 -16.42 -27.07
C GLY A 287 -9.09 -15.27 -27.49
N LEU A 288 -9.48 -14.58 -28.57
CA LEU A 288 -8.74 -13.42 -29.08
C LEU A 288 -8.87 -12.28 -28.07
N MET A 289 -7.76 -11.63 -27.70
CA MET A 289 -7.83 -10.40 -26.90
C MET A 289 -8.71 -9.35 -27.58
N ASP A 290 -9.55 -8.67 -26.80
CA ASP A 290 -10.36 -7.56 -27.30
C ASP A 290 -9.48 -6.41 -27.84
N VAL A 291 -9.95 -5.75 -28.89
CA VAL A 291 -9.26 -4.65 -29.59
C VAL A 291 -8.91 -3.52 -28.64
N SER A 292 -9.78 -3.25 -27.65
CA SER A 292 -9.53 -2.22 -26.63
C SER A 292 -8.32 -2.55 -25.74
N LEU A 293 -8.17 -3.82 -25.33
CA LEU A 293 -7.05 -4.30 -24.53
C LEU A 293 -5.75 -4.27 -25.33
N LEU A 294 -5.77 -4.67 -26.61
CA LEU A 294 -4.59 -4.59 -27.48
C LEU A 294 -4.08 -3.15 -27.61
N LYS A 295 -4.99 -2.17 -27.70
CA LYS A 295 -4.61 -0.75 -27.71
C LYS A 295 -3.99 -0.32 -26.38
N ILE A 296 -4.58 -0.73 -25.25
CA ILE A 296 -4.04 -0.45 -23.92
C ILE A 296 -2.61 -0.99 -23.79
N ILE A 297 -2.39 -2.24 -24.21
CA ILE A 297 -1.07 -2.88 -24.17
C ILE A 297 -0.08 -2.11 -25.03
N ARG A 298 -0.47 -1.69 -26.23
CA ARG A 298 0.41 -0.93 -27.13
C ARG A 298 0.82 0.44 -26.57
N GLU A 299 -0.10 1.14 -25.91
CA GLU A 299 0.15 2.51 -25.42
C GLU A 299 0.72 2.56 -23.99
N TYR A 300 0.28 1.66 -23.12
CA TYR A 300 0.55 1.70 -21.69
C TYR A 300 1.22 0.42 -21.16
N GLY A 301 1.34 -0.62 -21.99
CA GLY A 301 1.92 -1.89 -21.60
C GLY A 301 3.35 -1.73 -21.07
N GLU A 302 3.57 -2.31 -19.91
CA GLU A 302 4.85 -2.40 -19.24
C GLU A 302 5.35 -3.85 -19.26
N ARG A 303 6.57 -4.03 -18.77
CA ARG A 303 7.15 -5.35 -18.51
C ARG A 303 7.90 -5.34 -17.19
N ILE A 304 7.77 -6.41 -16.42
CA ILE A 304 8.62 -6.65 -15.25
C ILE A 304 9.79 -7.51 -15.71
N ILE A 305 11.01 -7.14 -15.29
CA ILE A 305 12.21 -7.95 -15.48
C ILE A 305 12.86 -8.16 -14.11
N LEU A 306 13.10 -9.41 -13.75
CA LEU A 306 13.92 -9.80 -12.61
C LEU A 306 15.35 -10.04 -13.07
N ASN A 307 16.31 -9.43 -12.36
CA ASN A 307 17.73 -9.67 -12.59
C ASN A 307 18.29 -10.54 -11.46
N GLU A 308 19.47 -11.15 -11.67
CA GLU A 308 20.16 -11.92 -10.62
C GLU A 308 20.37 -11.15 -9.30
N SER A 309 20.49 -9.82 -9.37
CA SER A 309 20.62 -8.97 -8.18
C SER A 309 19.35 -8.90 -7.34
N ASP A 310 18.18 -9.08 -7.95
CA ASP A 310 16.88 -9.04 -7.26
C ASP A 310 16.63 -10.34 -6.48
N ARG A 311 17.19 -11.46 -6.96
CA ARG A 311 17.09 -12.80 -6.34
C ARG A 311 17.96 -12.99 -5.10
N LYS A 312 18.86 -12.05 -4.81
CA LYS A 312 19.68 -12.09 -3.60
C LYS A 312 18.95 -11.36 -2.47
N PRO A 313 18.87 -11.94 -1.26
CA PRO A 313 18.41 -11.21 -0.10
C PRO A 313 19.24 -9.94 0.01
N LYS A 314 18.56 -8.78 0.01
CA LYS A 314 19.24 -7.51 0.26
C LYS A 314 19.67 -7.55 1.71
N SER A 315 20.90 -8.00 1.97
CA SER A 315 21.65 -7.52 3.13
C SER A 315 21.55 -6.00 3.07
N SER A 316 21.12 -5.37 4.15
CA SER A 316 21.30 -3.94 4.31
C SER A 316 22.80 -3.69 4.20
N ARG A 317 23.29 -3.46 2.97
CA ARG A 317 24.67 -3.07 2.73
C ARG A 317 24.79 -1.71 3.40
N LYS A 318 25.29 -1.72 4.64
CA LYS A 318 26.08 -0.63 5.21
C LYS A 318 27.02 -0.21 4.10
N LYS A 319 26.72 0.93 3.46
CA LYS A 319 27.60 1.54 2.47
C LYS A 319 28.76 2.14 3.26
N GLY A 320 29.67 1.28 3.71
CA GLY A 320 30.95 1.67 4.28
C GLY A 320 31.71 2.43 3.19
N LYS A 321 31.84 3.74 3.37
CA LYS A 321 32.76 4.54 2.56
C LYS A 321 34.18 4.03 2.81
N LYS A 322 34.76 3.41 1.78
CA LYS A 322 36.18 3.12 1.68
C LYS A 322 36.92 4.47 1.68
N LYS A 323 37.76 4.73 2.69
CA LYS A 323 38.67 5.88 2.70
C LYS A 323 39.72 5.68 1.61
N SER A 324 39.71 6.51 0.57
CA SER A 324 40.88 6.74 -0.27
C SER A 324 41.44 8.11 0.08
N SER A 325 42.63 8.07 0.66
CA SER A 325 43.53 9.20 0.88
C SER A 325 43.97 9.81 -0.44
N LEU A 326 43.78 11.13 -0.59
CA LEU A 326 44.66 12.06 -1.31
C LEU A 326 44.06 13.46 -1.16
N GLU A 327 44.70 14.29 -0.34
CA GLU A 327 44.38 15.70 -0.17
C GLU A 327 44.89 16.52 -1.36
N MET A 328 44.16 17.60 -1.72
CA MET A 328 44.63 18.99 -1.81
C MET A 328 43.49 19.91 -2.33
N PRO A 329 43.50 21.23 -2.07
CA PRO A 329 42.34 21.93 -1.53
C PRO A 329 41.79 23.05 -2.43
N SER A 330 40.48 23.33 -2.33
CA SER A 330 39.97 24.69 -2.65
C SER A 330 38.61 24.97 -2.02
N LYS A 331 38.67 25.76 -0.94
CA LYS A 331 37.72 26.78 -0.47
C LYS A 331 36.24 26.57 -0.82
N GLU A 332 35.47 26.06 0.14
CA GLU A 332 34.16 26.62 0.46
C GLU A 332 33.86 26.47 1.96
N LYS A 333 33.38 27.57 2.55
CA LYS A 333 33.41 27.90 3.96
C LYS A 333 32.28 27.21 4.76
N ARG A 334 32.66 26.68 5.93
CA ARG A 334 31.88 26.57 7.18
C ARG A 334 30.51 25.85 7.11
N VAL A 335 30.51 24.52 6.97
CA VAL A 335 29.48 23.65 7.61
C VAL A 335 30.13 22.31 8.02
N GLU A 336 31.26 22.36 8.71
CA GLU A 336 31.84 21.18 9.34
C GLU A 336 32.03 21.54 10.82
N ILE A 337 31.65 20.65 11.73
CA ILE A 337 31.54 20.80 13.19
C ILE A 337 30.13 21.21 13.71
N LEU A 338 29.07 20.49 13.33
CA LEU A 338 27.80 20.52 14.09
C LEU A 338 27.00 19.20 14.06
N ASP A 339 27.68 18.05 13.99
CA ASP A 339 27.02 16.73 13.85
C ASP A 339 26.80 15.95 15.16
N TYR A 340 27.17 16.54 16.30
CA TYR A 340 26.98 15.97 17.64
C TYR A 340 26.08 16.90 18.46
N TRP A 341 25.04 16.32 19.08
CA TRP A 341 24.27 16.98 20.13
C TRP A 341 25.23 17.43 21.25
N ARG A 342 25.25 18.72 21.57
CA ARG A 342 26.25 19.33 22.50
C ARG A 342 25.61 20.07 23.68
N GLY A 343 24.33 19.86 23.95
CA GLY A 343 23.69 20.45 25.12
C GLY A 343 23.47 19.38 26.18
N PRO A 344 23.80 19.62 27.46
CA PRO A 344 22.97 19.01 28.47
C PRO A 344 21.54 19.59 28.29
N PRO A 345 20.51 18.79 28.59
CA PRO A 345 19.19 19.27 28.97
C PRO A 345 18.91 20.75 29.30
N PRO A 346 17.64 21.16 29.10
CA PRO A 346 16.78 21.61 30.19
C PRO A 346 15.87 20.45 30.65
N TRP A 347 16.42 19.39 31.26
CA TRP A 347 15.65 18.42 32.06
C TRP A 347 15.75 18.95 33.49
N ASP A 348 15.21 20.14 33.68
CA ASP A 348 14.96 20.60 35.03
C ASP A 348 13.80 19.74 35.58
N PHE A 349 14.10 18.88 36.55
CA PHE A 349 13.11 18.07 37.26
C PHE A 349 11.96 18.93 37.82
N SER A 350 12.18 20.24 38.02
CA SER A 350 11.19 21.20 38.51
C SER A 350 10.30 21.84 37.43
N LEU A 351 10.59 21.69 36.13
CA LEU A 351 9.85 22.34 35.03
C LEU A 351 8.84 21.45 34.30
N GLY A 352 8.57 20.24 34.82
CA GLY A 352 7.47 19.37 34.41
C GLY A 352 7.83 18.38 33.30
N GLY A 353 8.04 17.13 33.71
CA GLY A 353 8.23 15.96 32.86
C GLY A 353 8.30 14.70 33.73
N ASP A 354 8.08 13.54 33.14
CA ASP A 354 8.21 12.19 33.74
C ASP A 354 9.67 11.73 33.89
N GLY A 355 10.62 12.68 33.97
CA GLY A 355 12.06 12.40 34.06
C GLY A 355 12.78 12.27 32.70
N PHE A 356 12.09 12.47 31.57
CA PHE A 356 12.62 12.31 30.22
C PHE A 356 12.40 13.54 29.31
N PRO A 357 13.19 13.70 28.22
CA PRO A 357 12.92 14.70 27.16
C PRO A 357 11.51 14.59 26.59
N ARG A 358 10.94 15.76 26.29
CA ARG A 358 9.77 15.88 25.41
C ARG A 358 10.21 16.29 24.01
N PHE A 359 9.64 15.67 22.99
CA PHE A 359 10.00 15.91 21.59
C PHE A 359 8.87 16.59 20.82
N LEU A 360 9.23 17.44 19.87
CA LEU A 360 8.35 17.91 18.81
C LEU A 360 8.89 17.33 17.50
N CYS A 361 8.16 16.44 16.85
CA CYS A 361 8.58 15.83 15.59
C CYS A 361 7.98 16.63 14.43
N ASP A 362 8.80 17.14 13.50
CA ASP A 362 8.29 17.76 12.27
C ASP A 362 7.54 16.73 11.39
N VAL A 363 6.71 17.23 10.47
CA VAL A 363 5.97 16.46 9.45
C VAL A 363 6.80 15.35 8.78
N MET A 364 8.08 15.58 8.48
CA MET A 364 8.98 14.59 7.87
C MET A 364 9.35 13.40 8.78
N VAL A 365 9.14 13.54 10.09
CA VAL A 365 9.40 12.53 11.11
C VAL A 365 8.17 12.29 11.97
N GLU A 366 6.96 12.56 11.46
CA GLU A 366 5.71 12.26 12.15
C GLU A 366 5.58 10.76 12.51
N GLY A 367 6.09 9.88 11.64
CA GLY A 367 6.16 8.44 11.93
C GLY A 367 7.04 8.09 13.13
N LEU A 368 8.09 8.87 13.39
CA LEU A 368 8.94 8.73 14.57
C LEU A 368 8.19 9.18 15.84
N ALA A 369 7.37 10.24 15.74
CA ALA A 369 6.52 10.68 16.85
C ALA A 369 5.62 9.53 17.35
N LYS A 370 5.03 8.76 16.44
CA LYS A 370 4.22 7.59 16.78
C LYS A 370 5.04 6.52 17.50
N HIS A 371 6.25 6.22 17.01
CA HIS A 371 7.13 5.23 17.64
C HIS A 371 7.60 5.67 19.04
N LEU A 372 7.94 6.95 19.23
CA LEU A 372 8.30 7.50 20.53
C LEU A 372 7.15 7.35 21.54
N ARG A 373 5.91 7.66 21.14
CA ARG A 373 4.72 7.45 21.99
C ARG A 373 4.50 5.99 22.35
N CYS A 374 4.73 5.08 21.40
CA CYS A 374 4.63 3.64 21.64
C CYS A 374 5.63 3.15 22.70
N VAL A 375 6.78 3.80 22.86
CA VAL A 375 7.76 3.48 23.90
C VAL A 375 7.62 4.37 25.14
N GLY A 376 6.48 5.05 25.31
CA GLY A 376 6.16 5.87 26.47
C GLY A 376 6.73 7.29 26.45
N ILE A 377 7.46 7.67 25.40
CA ILE A 377 8.12 8.98 25.32
C ILE A 377 7.16 10.04 24.78
N ASP A 378 7.16 11.19 25.44
CA ASP A 378 6.32 12.33 25.10
C ASP A 378 6.76 12.97 23.75
N ALA A 379 6.00 12.72 22.69
CA ALA A 379 6.30 13.24 21.35
C ALA A 379 5.08 13.93 20.72
N ALA A 380 5.12 15.25 20.59
CA ALA A 380 4.13 16.04 19.87
C ALA A 380 4.46 16.15 18.38
N VAL A 381 3.45 16.58 17.61
CA VAL A 381 3.56 16.95 16.20
C VAL A 381 3.06 18.40 16.04
N PRO A 382 3.34 19.07 14.91
CA PRO A 382 2.94 20.45 14.73
C PRO A 382 1.43 20.58 14.60
N TYR A 383 0.85 21.68 15.08
CA TYR A 383 -0.61 21.89 14.97
C TYR A 383 -1.09 22.05 13.53
N SER A 384 -0.23 22.58 12.66
CA SER A 384 -0.50 22.75 11.22
C SER A 384 0.13 21.62 10.43
N LYS A 385 -0.54 21.17 9.36
CA LYS A 385 0.02 20.23 8.38
C LYS A 385 1.13 20.83 7.51
N LYS A 386 1.25 22.15 7.48
CA LYS A 386 2.28 22.89 6.74
C LYS A 386 2.84 24.00 7.62
N PRO A 387 3.52 23.67 8.72
CA PRO A 387 4.07 24.67 9.61
C PRO A 387 5.26 25.33 8.92
N ASP A 388 5.40 26.65 9.06
CA ASP A 388 6.65 27.31 8.70
C ASP A 388 7.73 27.03 9.77
N ALA A 389 8.98 27.33 9.46
CA ALA A 389 10.09 27.10 10.38
C ALA A 389 9.93 27.87 11.71
N ARG A 390 9.32 29.05 11.68
CA ARG A 390 9.13 29.89 12.87
C ARG A 390 8.07 29.28 13.80
N GLN A 391 6.96 28.80 13.25
CA GLN A 391 5.90 28.12 13.99
C GLN A 391 6.43 26.86 14.71
N LEU A 392 7.27 26.07 14.05
CA LEU A 392 7.90 24.88 14.66
C LEU A 392 8.80 25.26 15.84
N ILE A 393 9.63 26.29 15.66
CA ILE A 393 10.56 26.77 16.70
C ILE A 393 9.79 27.38 17.87
N GLU A 394 8.78 28.22 17.60
CA GLU A 394 7.94 28.83 18.64
C GLU A 394 7.15 27.77 19.43
N GLN A 395 6.64 26.74 18.76
CA GLN A 395 5.97 25.63 19.42
C GLN A 395 6.95 24.83 20.29
N ALA A 396 8.12 24.45 19.76
CA ALA A 396 9.14 23.74 20.52
C ALA A 396 9.57 24.53 21.75
N HIS A 397 9.76 25.85 21.60
CA HIS A 397 10.15 26.73 22.69
C HIS A 397 9.06 26.85 23.76
N ARG A 398 7.82 27.18 23.35
CA ARG A 398 6.67 27.35 24.25
C ARG A 398 6.37 26.07 25.04
N GLU A 399 6.45 24.91 24.39
CA GLU A 399 6.19 23.61 25.01
C GLU A 399 7.43 22.99 25.66
N LYS A 400 8.58 23.68 25.64
CA LYS A 400 9.88 23.19 26.14
C LYS A 400 10.21 21.78 25.60
N ARG A 401 10.09 21.60 24.28
CA ARG A 401 10.37 20.37 23.55
C ARG A 401 11.65 20.48 22.74
N VAL A 402 12.33 19.35 22.53
CA VAL A 402 13.39 19.22 21.54
C VAL A 402 12.76 18.96 20.17
N LEU A 403 13.05 19.79 19.18
CA LEU A 403 12.57 19.62 17.82
C LEU A 403 13.40 18.56 17.09
N LEU A 404 12.75 17.50 16.65
CA LEU A 404 13.32 16.49 15.76
C LEU A 404 12.91 16.81 14.33
N THR A 405 13.90 16.95 13.44
CA THR A 405 13.66 17.24 12.02
C THR A 405 14.66 16.53 11.13
N ARG A 406 14.29 16.31 9.87
CA ARG A 406 15.24 15.91 8.82
C ARG A 406 15.59 17.07 7.88
N ASP A 407 14.98 18.24 8.06
CA ASP A 407 15.18 19.38 7.17
C ASP A 407 16.51 20.07 7.50
N ALA A 408 17.48 19.89 6.61
CA ALA A 408 18.75 20.59 6.70
C ALA A 408 18.61 22.11 6.53
N LYS A 409 17.52 22.60 5.92
CA LYS A 409 17.25 24.04 5.74
C LYS A 409 16.80 24.69 7.03
N LEU A 410 16.02 23.98 7.85
CA LEU A 410 15.54 24.49 9.15
C LEU A 410 16.69 24.79 10.10
N LEU A 411 17.80 24.05 9.98
CA LEU A 411 19.04 24.24 10.74
C LEU A 411 19.89 25.44 10.28
N ARG A 412 19.58 26.06 9.14
CA ARG A 412 20.29 27.24 8.63
C ARG A 412 19.78 28.54 9.24
N HIS A 413 18.72 28.47 10.02
CA HIS A 413 18.12 29.63 10.65
C HIS A 413 18.81 29.94 11.98
N ASP A 414 19.45 31.12 12.05
CA ASP A 414 20.28 31.56 13.19
C ASP A 414 19.52 31.71 14.52
N TYR A 415 18.18 31.75 14.50
CA TYR A 415 17.30 31.83 15.67
C TYR A 415 17.02 30.47 16.33
N VAL A 416 17.56 29.38 15.80
CA VAL A 416 17.49 28.07 16.43
C VAL A 416 18.48 28.02 17.59
N ILE A 417 17.97 27.89 18.83
CA ILE A 417 18.82 27.56 19.98
C ILE A 417 19.47 26.20 19.67
N LYS A 418 20.79 26.19 19.46
CA LYS A 418 21.57 25.03 19.01
C LYS A 418 21.38 23.76 19.85
N ASN A 419 20.85 23.91 21.07
CA ASN A 419 20.61 22.84 22.04
C ASN A 419 19.12 22.44 22.15
N GLN A 420 18.26 22.84 21.20
CA GLN A 420 16.83 22.50 21.20
C GLN A 420 16.39 21.82 19.89
N VAL A 421 17.29 21.61 18.93
CA VAL A 421 16.96 20.98 17.65
C VAL A 421 17.96 19.88 17.35
N TYR A 422 17.44 18.72 16.96
CA TYR A 422 18.24 17.58 16.54
C TYR A 422 17.85 17.13 15.13
N ARG A 423 18.88 16.92 14.30
CA ARG A 423 18.71 16.44 12.94
C ARG A 423 18.77 14.92 12.91
N VAL A 424 17.63 14.30 12.65
CA VAL A 424 17.54 12.85 12.47
C VAL A 424 18.25 12.45 11.17
N LYS A 425 19.17 11.48 11.25
CA LYS A 425 20.01 11.04 10.13
C LYS A 425 19.37 9.88 9.38
N SER A 426 18.77 8.92 10.09
CA SER A 426 18.20 7.72 9.47
C SER A 426 16.95 8.00 8.63
N LEU A 427 16.76 7.19 7.58
CA LEU A 427 15.57 7.15 6.73
C LEU A 427 14.52 6.14 7.22
N LEU A 428 14.91 5.15 8.02
CA LEU A 428 14.06 4.03 8.42
C LEU A 428 13.47 4.27 9.81
N LYS A 429 12.16 4.13 9.98
CA LYS A 429 11.45 4.52 11.22
C LYS A 429 11.96 3.85 12.50
N ASN A 430 12.36 2.58 12.43
CA ASN A 430 12.92 1.87 13.60
C ASN A 430 14.34 2.35 13.92
N GLU A 431 15.16 2.60 12.89
CA GLU A 431 16.50 3.15 13.08
C GLU A 431 16.46 4.60 13.57
N GLN A 432 15.47 5.39 13.15
CA GLN A 432 15.22 6.74 13.68
C GLN A 432 14.90 6.70 15.19
N LEU A 433 14.12 5.72 15.63
CA LEU A 433 13.82 5.53 17.05
C LEU A 433 15.09 5.18 17.83
N LEU A 434 15.86 4.19 17.33
CA LEU A 434 17.12 3.80 17.95
C LEU A 434 18.14 4.94 18.00
N GLU A 435 18.24 5.73 16.92
CA GLU A 435 19.09 6.91 16.86
C GLU A 435 18.73 7.91 17.96
N VAL A 436 17.44 8.18 18.19
CA VAL A 436 16.99 9.10 19.25
C VAL A 436 17.20 8.50 20.64
N ILE A 437 16.92 7.21 20.83
CA ILE A 437 17.18 6.52 22.11
C ILE A 437 18.65 6.61 22.48
N GLU A 438 19.56 6.32 21.55
CA GLU A 438 21.01 6.37 21.77
C GLU A 438 21.51 7.80 21.97
N THR A 439 21.06 8.74 21.13
CA THR A 439 21.53 10.14 21.17
C THR A 439 21.11 10.87 22.45
N PHE A 440 19.91 10.58 22.95
CA PHE A 440 19.36 11.23 24.15
C PHE A 440 19.43 10.34 25.40
N GLU A 441 20.10 9.18 25.31
CA GLU A 441 20.27 8.21 26.39
C GLU A 441 18.95 7.83 27.09
N LEU A 442 17.91 7.61 26.28
CA LEU A 442 16.57 7.31 26.80
C LEU A 442 16.54 5.91 27.43
N LYS A 443 16.09 5.83 28.67
CA LYS A 443 15.82 4.55 29.33
C LYS A 443 14.39 4.13 28.99
N ILE A 444 14.29 3.14 28.12
CA ILE A 444 13.00 2.53 27.77
C ILE A 444 12.80 1.32 28.68
N SER A 445 11.64 1.24 29.30
CA SER A 445 11.24 0.11 30.13
C SER A 445 9.94 -0.48 29.61
N GLU A 446 9.72 -1.75 29.91
CA GLU A 446 8.56 -2.50 29.41
C GLU A 446 7.24 -1.92 29.94
N ASP A 447 7.22 -1.44 31.19
CA ASP A 447 6.05 -0.81 31.83
C ASP A 447 5.62 0.51 31.18
N GLN A 448 6.52 1.15 30.42
CA GLN A 448 6.24 2.38 29.69
C GLN A 448 5.75 2.12 28.26
N LEU A 449 5.79 0.88 27.78
CA LEU A 449 5.30 0.56 26.45
C LEU A 449 3.79 0.78 26.38
N MET A 450 3.34 1.40 25.28
CA MET A 450 1.93 1.74 25.04
C MET A 450 1.29 2.57 26.16
N SER A 451 2.06 3.29 26.98
CA SER A 451 1.54 4.14 28.05
C SER A 451 0.95 5.48 27.56
N ARG A 452 1.14 5.80 26.27
CA ARG A 452 0.67 7.04 25.63
C ARG A 452 -0.17 6.78 24.40
N CYS A 453 -1.15 7.64 24.18
CA CYS A 453 -1.99 7.62 22.99
C CYS A 453 -1.15 7.85 21.73
N THR A 454 -1.13 6.85 20.85
CA THR A 454 -0.41 6.93 19.58
C THR A 454 -0.93 8.04 18.66
N LYS A 455 -2.20 8.45 18.82
CA LYS A 455 -2.87 9.47 18.01
C LYS A 455 -2.50 10.89 18.45
N CYS A 456 -2.71 11.21 19.74
CA CYS A 456 -2.56 12.59 20.23
C CYS A 456 -1.45 12.81 21.27
N ASN A 457 -0.68 11.77 21.67
CA ASN A 457 0.30 11.79 22.77
C ASN A 457 -0.29 11.85 24.18
N GLY A 458 -1.62 11.85 24.30
CA GLY A 458 -2.33 11.92 25.57
C GLY A 458 -2.18 10.71 26.49
N ARG A 459 -2.56 10.88 27.77
CA ARG A 459 -2.56 9.80 28.76
C ARG A 459 -3.88 9.01 28.72
N PHE A 460 -3.83 7.78 29.18
CA PHE A 460 -4.99 6.92 29.33
C PHE A 460 -5.64 7.08 30.70
N ILE A 461 -6.92 6.71 30.78
CA ILE A 461 -7.59 6.46 32.05
C ILE A 461 -6.81 5.45 32.90
N GLN A 462 -6.81 5.64 34.23
CA GLN A 462 -6.03 4.80 35.14
C GLN A 462 -6.61 3.39 35.32
N LYS A 463 -7.93 3.26 35.13
CA LYS A 463 -8.65 1.98 35.25
C LYS A 463 -9.16 1.59 33.86
N PRO A 464 -8.97 0.34 33.41
CA PRO A 464 -9.55 -0.13 32.17
C PRO A 464 -11.09 -0.09 32.25
N LEU A 465 -11.72 0.22 31.12
CA LEU A 465 -13.17 0.14 30.93
C LEU A 465 -13.58 -1.32 30.71
N THR A 466 -14.78 -1.66 31.17
CA THR A 466 -15.44 -2.91 30.75
C THR A 466 -15.87 -2.82 29.29
N THR A 467 -16.21 -3.96 28.70
CA THR A 467 -16.74 -4.05 27.33
C THR A 467 -17.96 -3.14 27.14
N GLU A 468 -18.88 -3.09 28.11
CA GLU A 468 -20.10 -2.28 28.04
C GLU A 468 -19.79 -0.78 28.11
N GLU A 469 -18.89 -0.38 29.01
CA GLU A 469 -18.44 1.00 29.15
C GLU A 469 -17.70 1.48 27.89
N ALA A 470 -16.88 0.60 27.29
CA ALA A 470 -16.18 0.87 26.05
C ALA A 470 -17.15 1.03 24.87
N VAL A 471 -18.18 0.20 24.77
CA VAL A 471 -19.24 0.34 23.75
C VAL A 471 -19.95 1.66 23.88
N GLU A 472 -20.31 2.06 25.11
CA GLU A 472 -20.95 3.35 25.35
C GLU A 472 -20.03 4.52 24.95
N ALA A 473 -18.76 4.46 25.36
CA ALA A 473 -17.76 5.47 25.02
C ALA A 473 -17.44 5.53 23.51
N ALA A 474 -17.66 4.43 22.77
CA ALA A 474 -17.41 4.34 21.35
C ALA A 474 -18.57 4.88 20.49
N LYS A 475 -19.79 4.98 21.03
CA LYS A 475 -20.99 5.37 20.28
C LYS A 475 -20.78 6.66 19.48
N GLY A 476 -20.93 6.56 18.17
CA GLY A 476 -20.80 7.70 17.25
C GLY A 476 -19.38 8.22 17.00
N PHE A 477 -18.35 7.61 17.62
CA PHE A 477 -16.96 8.04 17.52
C PHE A 477 -16.01 6.97 16.97
N GLN A 478 -16.24 5.70 17.30
CA GLN A 478 -15.40 4.58 16.91
C GLN A 478 -16.24 3.29 16.82
N ILE A 479 -15.95 2.43 15.85
CA ILE A 479 -16.59 1.11 15.76
C ILE A 479 -15.71 0.12 16.52
N ILE A 480 -16.28 -0.57 17.51
CA ILE A 480 -15.65 -1.71 18.18
C ILE A 480 -16.12 -2.98 17.45
N PRO A 481 -15.22 -3.77 16.83
CA PRO A 481 -15.59 -5.00 16.15
C PRO A 481 -16.35 -6.00 17.04
N ASP A 482 -17.41 -6.61 16.51
CA ASP A 482 -18.29 -7.53 17.26
C ASP A 482 -17.54 -8.74 17.85
N CYS A 483 -16.46 -9.17 17.18
CA CYS A 483 -15.62 -10.28 17.63
C CYS A 483 -14.85 -10.00 18.94
N LEU A 484 -14.83 -8.75 19.40
CA LEU A 484 -14.20 -8.34 20.66
C LEU A 484 -15.14 -8.49 21.86
N PHE A 485 -16.46 -8.57 21.64
CA PHE A 485 -17.45 -8.65 22.74
C PHE A 485 -17.44 -10.00 23.46
N ASN A 486 -16.96 -11.06 22.81
CA ASN A 486 -16.87 -12.41 23.38
C ASN A 486 -15.56 -12.69 24.11
N LYS A 487 -14.67 -11.69 24.22
CA LYS A 487 -13.37 -11.80 24.88
C LYS A 487 -13.40 -10.82 26.05
N ASN A 488 -13.09 -11.28 27.26
CA ASN A 488 -12.93 -10.42 28.44
C ASN A 488 -11.70 -9.53 28.26
N LEU A 489 -11.82 -8.50 27.42
CA LEU A 489 -10.74 -7.58 27.08
C LEU A 489 -10.81 -6.34 27.95
N GLU A 490 -9.64 -5.84 28.32
CA GLU A 490 -9.51 -4.54 28.94
C GLU A 490 -9.43 -3.46 27.86
N PHE A 491 -10.15 -2.36 28.09
CA PHE A 491 -10.19 -1.21 27.20
C PHE A 491 -9.60 0.02 27.87
N TRP A 492 -8.82 0.81 27.13
CA TRP A 492 -8.27 2.08 27.60
C TRP A 492 -8.70 3.22 26.70
N GLN A 493 -9.24 4.26 27.32
CA GLN A 493 -9.60 5.50 26.63
C GLN A 493 -8.55 6.57 26.86
N CYS A 494 -8.16 7.26 25.79
CA CYS A 494 -7.33 8.46 25.91
C CYS A 494 -8.16 9.63 26.47
N MET A 495 -7.65 10.31 27.50
CA MET A 495 -8.34 11.43 28.15
C MET A 495 -8.41 12.71 27.30
N ASP A 496 -7.57 12.83 26.27
CA ASP A 496 -7.48 14.05 25.45
C ASP A 496 -8.28 13.95 24.14
N CYS A 497 -8.21 12.79 23.47
CA CYS A 497 -8.85 12.60 22.16
C CYS A 497 -9.93 11.52 22.14
N ASN A 498 -10.27 10.95 23.29
CA ASN A 498 -11.29 9.91 23.48
C ASN A 498 -11.09 8.63 22.65
N GLN A 499 -9.92 8.47 22.02
CA GLN A 499 -9.57 7.27 21.26
C GLN A 499 -9.53 6.06 22.19
N LEU A 500 -10.24 5.00 21.79
CA LEU A 500 -10.27 3.73 22.51
C LEU A 500 -9.24 2.76 21.94
N TYR A 501 -8.59 2.06 22.87
CA TYR A 501 -7.60 1.01 22.66
C TYR A 501 -8.00 -0.21 23.49
N TRP A 502 -7.54 -1.40 23.11
CA TRP A 502 -7.80 -2.64 23.83
C TRP A 502 -6.63 -3.62 23.67
N GLU A 503 -6.50 -4.53 24.62
CA GLU A 503 -5.44 -5.56 24.66
C GLU A 503 -5.74 -6.71 23.68
N GLY A 504 -5.78 -6.41 22.38
CA GLY A 504 -5.94 -7.40 21.32
C GLY A 504 -4.61 -7.86 20.71
N THR A 505 -4.68 -8.69 19.66
CA THR A 505 -3.49 -9.15 18.91
C THR A 505 -2.63 -7.98 18.40
N GLN A 506 -3.23 -6.85 18.04
CA GLN A 506 -2.51 -5.65 17.60
C GLN A 506 -1.68 -5.02 18.72
N TYR A 507 -2.20 -4.99 19.94
CA TYR A 507 -1.48 -4.51 21.13
C TYR A 507 -0.26 -5.39 21.40
N HIS A 508 -0.46 -6.71 21.51
CA HIS A 508 0.62 -7.68 21.75
C HIS A 508 1.69 -7.63 20.66
N ASN A 509 1.28 -7.53 19.40
CA ASN A 509 2.21 -7.36 18.27
C ASN A 509 3.02 -6.06 18.37
N ALA A 510 2.38 -4.96 18.79
CA ALA A 510 3.07 -3.69 18.97
C ALA A 510 4.05 -3.75 20.15
N VAL A 511 3.64 -4.27 21.30
CA VAL A 511 4.49 -4.48 22.48
C VAL A 511 5.71 -5.32 22.11
N GLN A 512 5.50 -6.51 21.53
CA GLN A 512 6.60 -7.40 21.12
C GLN A 512 7.54 -6.71 20.12
N LYS A 513 7.00 -6.01 19.13
CA LYS A 513 7.81 -5.26 18.16
C LYS A 513 8.74 -4.27 18.86
N PHE A 514 8.26 -3.51 19.86
CA PHE A 514 9.09 -2.50 20.52
C PHE A 514 10.02 -3.10 21.57
N ILE A 515 9.68 -4.25 22.18
CA ILE A 515 10.62 -5.07 22.95
C ILE A 515 11.81 -5.48 22.07
N ASP A 516 11.54 -6.01 20.88
CA ASP A 516 12.57 -6.47 19.94
C ASP A 516 13.41 -5.30 19.41
N VAL A 517 12.76 -4.22 18.97
CA VAL A 517 13.45 -3.04 18.43
C VAL A 517 14.30 -2.37 19.49
N CYS A 518 13.80 -2.19 20.72
CA CYS A 518 14.55 -1.55 21.80
C CYS A 518 15.46 -2.52 22.56
N LYS A 519 15.49 -3.81 22.16
CA LYS A 519 16.32 -4.86 22.76
C LYS A 519 16.16 -5.01 24.27
N LEU A 520 14.93 -4.84 24.78
CA LEU A 520 14.66 -4.90 26.22
C LEU A 520 14.98 -6.29 26.81
N ASN A 521 14.91 -7.34 25.99
CA ASN A 521 15.31 -8.71 26.37
C ASN A 521 16.81 -8.87 26.64
N GLU A 522 17.67 -8.06 26.01
CA GLU A 522 19.13 -8.11 26.21
C GLU A 522 19.55 -7.39 27.52
N GLN A 523 18.77 -6.42 28.00
CA GLN A 523 19.09 -5.63 29.21
C GLN A 523 18.88 -6.40 30.53
N LEU A 524 18.01 -7.41 30.54
CA LEU A 524 17.79 -8.28 31.70
C LEU A 524 18.97 -9.24 31.95
N SER A 525 19.72 -9.61 30.90
CA SER A 525 20.87 -10.52 31.01
C SER A 525 22.17 -9.82 31.42
N SER A 526 22.28 -8.50 31.22
CA SER A 526 23.40 -7.70 31.72
C SER A 526 23.33 -7.37 33.22
N ASN A 527 22.16 -7.48 33.86
CA ASN A 527 22.00 -7.18 35.30
C ASN A 527 22.26 -8.38 36.22
N VAL A 528 22.56 -9.57 35.69
CA VAL A 528 22.82 -10.79 36.49
C VAL A 528 24.33 -11.14 36.56
N SER A 529 25.20 -10.41 35.85
CA SER A 529 26.64 -10.73 35.75
C SER A 529 27.60 -9.72 36.39
N GLY A 530 27.14 -8.91 37.35
CA GLY A 530 27.98 -7.93 38.05
C GLY A 530 27.89 -7.99 39.56
N HIS A 531 28.57 -8.96 40.19
CA HIS A 531 29.38 -8.81 41.43
C HIS A 531 29.70 -10.17 42.10
N TRP A 532 30.82 -10.76 41.67
CA TRP A 532 31.77 -11.53 42.50
C TRP A 532 33.13 -10.88 42.17
N ASN A 533 34.09 -10.53 43.02
CA ASN A 533 34.50 -10.87 44.38
C ASN A 533 35.44 -9.74 44.89
N TYR A 534 35.68 -9.63 46.21
CA TYR A 534 36.97 -9.88 46.88
C TYR A 534 36.96 -9.33 48.33
N GLY A 535 37.37 -10.20 49.28
CA GLY A 535 37.46 -9.94 50.73
C GLY A 535 38.63 -9.01 51.13
N PRO A 536 39.14 -9.07 52.38
CA PRO A 536 39.28 -10.26 53.24
C PRO A 536 38.25 -10.42 54.36
#